data_AF-A0A2V8WUT0-F1
#
_entry.id   AF-A0A2V8WUT0-F1
#
_cell.length_a   1.000
_cell.length_b   1.000
_cell.length_c   1.000
_cell.angle_alpha   90.00
_cell.angle_beta   90.00
_cell.angle_gamma   90.00
#
_symmetry.space_group_name_H-M   'P 1'
#
loop_
_entity.id
_entity.type
_entity.pdbx_description
1 polymer ?
#
loop_
_entity_poly.entity_id
_entity_poly.type
_entity_poly.pdbx_seq_one_letter_code
_entity_poly.pdbx_strand_id
1 'polypeptide(L)'
;MFILLASHPFDLPKEAHMATLRRVGPGSAFKVGLVVYAFLGLLVGICMALFSMVAGSLTGMAGADATTAKMMGFGMGFGAIIIFPILYGIIGGIGGAIGAVMYNLVAGWVGGLEVDIS
;
A
#
# COMPACT_ATOMS: atom_id res chain seq x y z
N MET A 1 -49.71 32.22 9.22
CA MET A 1 -48.50 31.72 9.88
C MET A 1 -48.50 30.18 9.87
N PHE A 2 -48.55 29.56 8.67
CA PHE A 2 -48.60 28.09 8.53
C PHE A 2 -47.89 27.59 7.25
N ILE A 3 -47.21 28.48 6.52
CA ILE A 3 -46.59 28.16 5.21
C ILE A 3 -45.06 28.11 5.30
N LEU A 4 -44.47 28.40 6.47
CA LEU A 4 -43.02 28.56 6.64
C LEU A 4 -42.28 27.32 7.17
N LEU A 5 -42.95 26.17 7.30
CA LEU A 5 -42.38 24.94 7.87
C LEU A 5 -42.09 23.84 6.84
N ALA A 6 -42.29 24.09 5.54
CA ALA A 6 -42.14 23.07 4.48
C ALA A 6 -40.87 23.22 3.61
N SER A 7 -39.97 24.16 3.92
CA SER A 7 -38.77 24.43 3.10
C SER A 7 -37.47 23.90 3.68
N HIS A 8 -37.52 23.07 4.74
CA HIS A 8 -36.34 22.31 5.13
C HIS A 8 -36.33 21.03 4.29
N PRO A 9 -35.42 20.88 3.31
CA PRO A 9 -35.16 19.56 2.76
C PRO A 9 -34.73 18.70 3.95
N PHE A 10 -35.55 17.71 4.27
CA PHE A 10 -35.15 16.64 5.15
C PHE A 10 -33.99 15.97 4.42
N ASP A 11 -32.74 16.28 4.82
CA ASP A 11 -31.56 15.59 4.34
C ASP A 11 -31.70 14.13 4.77
N LEU A 12 -32.32 13.33 3.90
CA LEU A 12 -32.39 11.89 4.06
C LEU A 12 -30.94 11.41 4.20
N PRO A 13 -30.62 10.64 5.25
CA PRO A 13 -29.27 10.10 5.40
C PRO A 13 -28.91 9.40 4.09
N LYS A 14 -27.73 9.70 3.53
CA LYS A 14 -27.22 9.05 2.33
C LYS A 14 -27.32 7.54 2.54
N GLU A 15 -28.30 6.90 1.92
CA GLU A 15 -28.41 5.45 1.97
C GLU A 15 -27.14 4.90 1.33
N ALA A 16 -26.42 4.05 2.08
CA ALA A 16 -25.27 3.33 1.56
C ALA A 16 -25.72 2.56 0.32
N HIS A 17 -25.30 3.03 -0.86
CA HIS A 17 -25.72 2.43 -2.11
C HIS A 17 -24.85 1.20 -2.34
N MET A 18 -25.31 0.07 -1.79
CA MET A 18 -24.65 -1.22 -1.98
C MET A 18 -24.65 -1.59 -3.46
N ALA A 19 -23.47 -1.76 -4.03
CA ALA A 19 -23.28 -2.15 -5.41
C ALA A 19 -22.45 -3.43 -5.49
N THR A 20 -22.74 -4.27 -6.48
CA THR A 20 -21.97 -5.50 -6.68
C THR A 20 -20.81 -5.24 -7.64
N LEU A 21 -19.57 -5.31 -7.12
CA LEU A 21 -18.36 -5.30 -7.91
C LEU A 21 -18.20 -6.66 -8.60
N ARG A 22 -18.33 -6.69 -9.93
CA ARG A 22 -18.16 -7.92 -10.74
C ARG A 22 -16.82 -8.00 -11.46
N ARG A 23 -16.18 -6.85 -11.67
CA ARG A 23 -14.93 -6.74 -12.41
C ARG A 23 -14.01 -5.68 -11.82
N VAL A 24 -12.73 -6.04 -11.74
CA VAL A 24 -11.62 -5.15 -11.38
C VAL A 24 -10.70 -5.04 -12.59
N GLY A 25 -10.41 -3.80 -13.00
CA GLY A 25 -9.45 -3.54 -14.07
C GLY A 25 -8.02 -3.86 -13.61
N PRO A 26 -7.28 -4.76 -14.28
CA PRO A 26 -5.92 -5.13 -13.85
C PRO A 26 -4.96 -3.94 -13.75
N GLY A 27 -5.09 -2.95 -14.64
CA GLY A 27 -4.28 -1.73 -14.59
C GLY A 27 -4.60 -0.83 -13.39
N SER A 28 -5.84 -0.80 -12.93
CA SER A 28 -6.21 -0.06 -11.71
C SER A 28 -5.66 -0.78 -10.48
N ALA A 29 -5.85 -2.10 -10.41
CA ALA A 29 -5.31 -2.93 -9.32
C ALA A 29 -3.78 -2.89 -9.27
N PHE A 30 -3.10 -2.82 -10.42
CA PHE A 30 -1.65 -2.60 -10.49
C PHE A 30 -1.24 -1.30 -9.81
N LYS A 31 -1.89 -0.18 -10.12
CA LYS A 31 -1.54 1.12 -9.53
C LYS A 31 -1.77 1.14 -8.03
N VAL A 32 -2.92 0.62 -7.58
CA VAL A 32 -3.25 0.53 -6.15
C VAL A 32 -2.24 -0.37 -5.44
N GLY A 33 -2.01 -1.59 -5.96
CA GLY A 33 -1.03 -2.53 -5.40
C GLY A 33 0.38 -1.96 -5.37
N LEU A 34 0.79 -1.24 -6.42
CA LEU A 34 2.10 -0.59 -6.50
C LEU A 34 2.28 0.45 -5.40
N VAL A 35 1.31 1.33 -5.23
CA VAL A 35 1.41 2.41 -4.23
C VAL A 35 1.33 1.83 -2.82
N VAL A 36 0.38 0.92 -2.54
CA VAL A 36 0.20 0.31 -1.23
C VAL A 36 1.46 -0.45 -0.80
N TYR A 37 2.00 -1.30 -1.67
CA TYR A 37 3.21 -2.05 -1.34
C TYR A 37 4.47 -1.18 -1.35
N ALA A 38 4.53 -0.10 -2.15
CA ALA A 38 5.64 0.85 -2.04
C ALA A 38 5.69 1.53 -0.66
N PHE A 39 4.54 1.91 -0.09
CA PHE A 39 4.48 2.41 1.29
C PHE A 39 4.93 1.36 2.31
N LEU A 40 4.53 0.10 2.11
CA LEU A 40 4.97 -0.99 2.98
C LEU A 40 6.48 -1.24 2.86
N GLY A 41 7.02 -1.21 1.63
CA GLY A 41 8.46 -1.28 1.37
C GLY A 41 9.22 -0.10 1.95
N LEU A 42 8.65 1.10 1.94
CA LEU A 42 9.23 2.27 2.60
C LEU A 42 9.29 2.09 4.12
N LEU A 43 8.23 1.59 4.74
CA LEU A 43 8.21 1.30 6.17
C LEU A 43 9.31 0.31 6.54
N VAL A 44 9.43 -0.79 5.79
CA VAL A 44 10.49 -1.78 5.96
C VAL A 44 11.88 -1.17 5.73
N GLY A 45 12.04 -0.36 4.69
CA GLY A 45 13.29 0.32 4.37
C GLY A 45 13.74 1.28 5.47
N ILE A 46 12.82 2.05 6.06
CA ILE A 46 13.09 2.93 7.21
C ILE A 46 13.50 2.10 8.43
N CYS A 47 12.77 1.02 8.77
CA CYS A 47 13.15 0.14 9.86
C CYS A 47 14.57 -0.43 9.66
N MET A 48 14.87 -0.92 8.46
CA MET A 48 16.18 -1.48 8.11
C MET A 48 17.29 -0.43 8.18
N ALA A 49 17.01 0.81 7.76
CA ALA A 49 17.94 1.93 7.89
C ALA A 49 18.29 2.22 9.36
N LEU A 50 17.28 2.29 10.23
CA LEU A 50 17.46 2.51 11.66
C LEU A 50 18.25 1.37 12.32
N PHE A 51 17.93 0.12 11.99
CA PHE A 51 18.68 -1.04 12.48
C PHE A 51 20.13 -1.03 12.01
N SER A 52 20.38 -0.64 10.76
CA SER A 52 21.74 -0.56 10.21
C SER A 52 22.58 0.53 10.89
N MET A 53 21.97 1.62 11.33
CA MET A 53 22.66 2.67 12.12
C MET A 53 23.10 2.15 13.50
N VAL A 54 22.24 1.38 14.18
CA VAL A 54 22.56 0.78 15.49
C VAL A 54 23.59 -0.35 15.36
N ALA A 55 23.47 -1.21 14.35
CA ALA A 55 24.44 -2.26 14.10
C ALA A 55 25.81 -1.72 13.65
N GLY A 56 25.80 -0.65 12.85
CA GLY A 56 27.00 0.05 12.40
C GLY A 56 27.78 0.71 13.55
N SER A 57 27.09 1.28 14.54
CA SER A 57 27.76 1.87 15.71
C SER A 57 28.41 0.80 16.60
N LEU A 58 27.79 -0.38 16.74
CA LEU A 58 28.32 -1.47 17.55
C LEU A 58 29.52 -2.17 16.89
N THR A 59 29.49 -2.34 15.56
CA THR A 59 30.59 -2.95 14.80
C THR A 59 31.80 -2.02 14.65
N GLY A 60 31.58 -0.71 14.60
CA GLY A 60 32.65 0.30 14.64
C GLY A 60 33.46 0.28 15.95
N MET A 61 32.86 -0.14 17.07
CA MET A 61 33.55 -0.33 18.34
C MET A 61 34.38 -1.64 18.39
N ALA A 62 34.06 -2.62 17.54
CA ALA A 62 34.70 -3.94 17.50
C ALA A 62 35.94 -4.00 16.58
N GLY A 63 36.40 -2.87 16.03
CA GLY A 63 37.61 -2.80 15.21
C GLY A 63 37.47 -3.35 13.79
N ALA A 64 36.24 -3.48 13.28
CA ALA A 64 36.00 -3.91 11.91
C ALA A 64 36.54 -2.87 10.89
N ASP A 65 37.06 -3.37 9.76
CA ASP A 65 37.64 -2.54 8.69
C ASP A 65 36.67 -1.42 8.25
N ALA A 66 37.19 -0.19 8.12
CA ALA A 66 36.41 1.01 7.84
C ALA A 66 35.62 0.94 6.54
N THR A 67 36.10 0.14 5.57
CA THR A 67 35.43 -0.15 4.31
C THR A 67 34.18 -0.99 4.52
N THR A 68 34.28 -2.04 5.34
CA THR A 68 33.18 -2.95 5.69
C THR A 68 32.11 -2.21 6.51
N ALA A 69 32.52 -1.37 7.46
CA ALA A 69 31.61 -0.56 8.26
C ALA A 69 30.85 0.49 7.40
N LYS A 70 31.50 1.11 6.43
CA LYS A 70 30.86 2.09 5.51
C LYS A 70 29.90 1.44 4.52
N MET A 71 30.23 0.26 3.97
CA MET A 71 29.34 -0.47 3.08
C MET A 71 28.08 -0.96 3.79
N MET A 72 28.22 -1.43 5.03
CA MET A 72 27.09 -1.86 5.85
C MET A 72 26.24 -0.68 6.36
N GLY A 73 26.84 0.45 6.72
CA GLY A 73 26.11 1.62 7.24
C GLY A 73 25.40 2.45 6.16
N PHE A 74 26.11 2.81 5.08
CA PHE A 74 25.59 3.74 4.06
C PHE A 74 24.89 3.01 2.90
N GLY A 75 25.42 1.84 2.49
CA GLY A 75 24.89 1.06 1.38
C GLY A 75 23.62 0.27 1.74
N MET A 76 23.61 -0.37 2.92
CA MET A 76 22.45 -1.14 3.39
C MET A 76 21.35 -0.24 3.97
N GLY A 77 21.72 0.82 4.69
CA GLY A 77 20.74 1.66 5.41
C GLY A 77 19.99 2.65 4.52
N PHE A 78 20.70 3.60 3.90
CA PHE A 78 20.07 4.60 3.04
C PHE A 78 19.57 4.02 1.72
N GLY A 79 20.29 3.04 1.16
CA GLY A 79 19.87 2.31 -0.03
C GLY A 79 18.53 1.59 0.19
N ALA A 80 18.29 1.03 1.38
CA ALA A 80 17.05 0.35 1.72
C ALA A 80 15.81 1.26 1.61
N ILE A 81 15.93 2.54 1.98
CA ILE A 81 14.82 3.50 1.90
C ILE A 81 14.33 3.72 0.47
N ILE A 82 15.18 3.51 -0.53
CA ILE A 82 14.84 3.67 -1.95
C ILE A 82 14.53 2.33 -2.60
N ILE A 83 15.37 1.32 -2.35
CA ILE A 83 15.29 0.02 -3.03
C ILE A 83 14.04 -0.75 -2.60
N PHE A 84 13.73 -0.82 -1.29
CA PHE A 84 12.58 -1.59 -0.81
C PHE A 84 11.23 -1.06 -1.30
N PRO A 85 10.91 0.25 -1.28
CA PRO A 85 9.67 0.75 -1.87
C PRO A 85 9.52 0.39 -3.34
N ILE A 86 10.60 0.47 -4.13
CA ILE A 86 10.57 0.15 -5.56
C ILE A 86 10.30 -1.35 -5.75
N LEU A 87 11.07 -2.21 -5.08
CA LEU A 87 10.91 -3.66 -5.20
C LEU A 87 9.53 -4.12 -4.72
N TYR A 88 9.12 -3.69 -3.52
CA TYR A 88 7.80 -4.05 -2.98
C TYR A 88 6.69 -3.45 -3.85
N GLY A 89 6.83 -2.21 -4.33
CA GLY A 89 5.85 -1.61 -5.24
C GLY A 89 5.70 -2.39 -6.53
N ILE A 90 6.78 -2.85 -7.17
CA ILE A 90 6.68 -3.69 -8.37
C ILE A 90 6.01 -5.03 -8.06
N ILE A 91 6.42 -5.70 -6.98
CA ILE A 91 5.83 -6.98 -6.55
C ILE A 91 4.33 -6.81 -6.25
N GLY A 92 3.96 -5.78 -5.51
CA GLY A 92 2.58 -5.48 -5.14
C GLY A 92 1.74 -5.05 -6.32
N GLY A 93 2.31 -4.30 -7.28
CA GLY A 93 1.62 -3.95 -8.52
C GLY A 93 1.33 -5.19 -9.37
N ILE A 94 2.33 -6.04 -9.60
CA ILE A 94 2.17 -7.29 -10.35
C ILE A 94 1.18 -8.21 -9.63
N GLY A 95 1.32 -8.37 -8.31
CA GLY A 95 0.41 -9.15 -7.48
C GLY A 95 -1.03 -8.63 -7.53
N GLY A 96 -1.22 -7.30 -7.49
CA GLY A 96 -2.53 -6.66 -7.64
C GLY A 96 -3.15 -6.89 -9.02
N ALA A 97 -2.35 -6.79 -10.09
CA ALA A 97 -2.82 -7.06 -11.45
C ALA A 97 -3.25 -8.53 -11.63
N ILE A 98 -2.42 -9.47 -11.17
CA ILE A 98 -2.73 -10.91 -11.20
C ILE A 98 -3.96 -11.20 -10.33
N GLY A 99 -4.01 -10.62 -9.13
CA GLY A 99 -5.14 -10.75 -8.20
C GLY A 99 -6.45 -10.25 -8.82
N ALA A 100 -6.43 -9.16 -9.60
CA ALA A 100 -7.60 -8.68 -10.32
C ALA A 100 -8.05 -9.63 -11.43
N VAL A 101 -7.11 -10.24 -12.17
CA VAL A 101 -7.44 -11.26 -13.18
C VAL A 101 -8.10 -12.47 -12.51
N MET A 102 -7.52 -12.95 -11.41
CA MET A 102 -8.07 -14.06 -10.62
C MET A 102 -9.44 -13.72 -10.04
N TYR A 103 -9.60 -12.51 -9.50
CA TYR A 103 -10.88 -12.03 -8.99
C TYR A 103 -11.95 -12.03 -10.07
N ASN A 104 -11.65 -11.52 -11.27
CA ASN A 104 -12.60 -11.50 -12.38
C ASN A 104 -13.06 -12.91 -12.80
N LEU A 105 -12.16 -13.89 -12.73
CA LEU A 105 -12.49 -15.29 -13.00
C LEU A 105 -13.45 -15.84 -11.94
N VAL A 106 -13.12 -15.68 -10.65
CA VAL A 106 -13.93 -16.20 -9.54
C VAL A 106 -15.27 -15.47 -9.43
N ALA A 107 -15.30 -14.15 -9.63
CA ALA A 107 -16.51 -13.34 -9.64
C ALA A 107 -17.51 -13.79 -10.73
N GLY A 108 -17.01 -14.40 -11.81
CA GLY A 108 -17.85 -15.05 -12.82
C GLY A 108 -18.65 -16.25 -12.27
N TRP A 109 -18.17 -16.89 -11.21
CA TRP A 109 -18.82 -18.05 -10.58
C TRP A 109 -19.67 -17.67 -9.36
N VAL A 110 -19.18 -16.75 -8.52
CA VAL A 110 -19.83 -16.42 -7.23
C VAL A 110 -20.72 -15.17 -7.27
N GLY A 111 -20.72 -14.42 -8.38
CA GLY A 111 -21.58 -13.24 -8.57
C GLY A 111 -20.93 -11.90 -8.25
N GLY A 112 -19.75 -11.88 -7.62
CA GLY A 112 -18.98 -10.67 -7.31
C GLY A 112 -18.91 -10.36 -5.82
N LEU A 113 -18.38 -9.17 -5.47
CA LEU A 113 -18.30 -8.67 -4.09
C LEU A 113 -19.29 -7.52 -3.90
N GLU A 114 -20.13 -7.57 -2.88
CA GLU A 114 -20.97 -6.43 -2.50
C GLU A 114 -20.11 -5.38 -1.79
N VAL A 115 -20.14 -4.15 -2.32
CA VAL A 115 -19.34 -3.03 -1.84
C VAL A 115 -20.23 -1.81 -1.65
N ASP A 116 -20.00 -1.07 -0.59
CA ASP A 116 -20.60 0.23 -0.37
C ASP A 116 -19.90 1.26 -1.27
N ILE A 117 -20.68 1.94 -2.11
CA ILE A 117 -20.20 3.04 -2.94
C ILE A 117 -20.83 4.33 -2.41
N SER A 118 -20.01 5.15 -1.73
CA SER A 118 -20.37 6.48 -1.20
C SER A 118 -20.14 7.63 -2.18
#